data_AF-A0A3N5UL83-F1
#
_entry.id   AF-A0A3N5UL83-F1
#
_cell.length_a   1.000
_cell.length_b   1.000
_cell.length_c   1.000
_cell.angle_alpha   90.00
_cell.angle_beta   90.00
_cell.angle_gamma   90.00
#
_symmetry.space_group_name_H-M   'P 1'
#
loop_
_entity.id
_entity.type
_entity.pdbx_description
1 polymer ?
#
loop_
_entity_poly.entity_id
_entity_poly.type
_entity_poly.pdbx_seq_one_letter_code
_entity_poly.pdbx_strand_id
1 'polypeptide(L)'
;MSIFPRLGWITTCTLLTLLLSGCLMPQTDAARTALFTPTLFATATQTPVPPTLTATQTPTFTAIPSPTSTPEPAGCQKPPEDYTQVEVNNGWTINQRTLAMLTHAQELYGGEIEISGYAITQGSYHDNGSYSFGTHLGGGAVDLSVMRRGTYTVLWEEVEPLLRALRAAGFAAWLREYGEVYADSAIHIHAIAIGDRELSAAAQDQLTGPAGYFRGYSGLPFPDGGTPTPDRYGGPILCQWMIDLGYRDLR
;
A
#
# COMPACT_ATOMS: atom_id res chain seq x y z
N MET A 1 43.82 14.09 35.55
CA MET A 1 43.61 13.58 36.92
C MET A 1 42.45 14.38 37.48
N SER A 2 41.26 13.83 37.72
CA SER A 2 41.00 12.63 38.51
C SER A 2 39.78 11.86 38.01
N ILE A 3 39.89 10.55 38.20
CA ILE A 3 39.02 9.43 37.85
C ILE A 3 38.04 9.20 39.02
N PHE A 4 36.76 8.89 38.75
CA PHE A 4 35.88 8.07 39.60
C PHE A 4 34.63 7.63 38.80
N PRO A 5 33.93 6.53 39.17
CA PRO A 5 33.99 5.30 38.39
C PRO A 5 32.63 4.83 37.82
N ARG A 6 32.73 3.90 36.86
CA ARG A 6 31.65 3.11 36.28
C ARG A 6 31.06 2.15 37.31
N LEU A 7 29.73 2.07 37.39
CA LEU A 7 29.01 1.01 38.09
C LEU A 7 28.27 0.16 37.05
N GLY A 8 28.78 -1.05 36.84
CA GLY A 8 28.20 -2.05 35.93
C GLY A 8 26.94 -2.67 36.52
N TRP A 9 25.95 -2.92 35.66
CA TRP A 9 24.76 -3.68 35.99
C TRP A 9 24.78 -4.99 35.22
N ILE A 10 24.56 -6.05 36.00
CA ILE A 10 24.75 -7.45 35.68
C ILE A 10 23.56 -7.96 34.88
N THR A 11 23.89 -8.72 33.86
CA THR A 11 23.04 -9.50 32.97
C THR A 11 22.32 -10.62 33.73
N THR A 12 21.01 -10.78 33.53
CA THR A 12 20.30 -12.03 33.80
C THR A 12 19.33 -12.34 32.67
N CYS A 13 19.74 -13.27 31.80
CA CYS A 13 18.90 -13.96 30.84
C CYS A 13 18.00 -14.96 31.57
N THR A 14 16.69 -14.88 31.34
CA THR A 14 15.76 -15.96 31.67
C THR A 14 15.14 -16.47 30.38
N LEU A 15 15.58 -17.66 29.98
CA LEU A 15 15.06 -18.46 28.86
C LEU A 15 13.66 -18.97 29.22
N LEU A 16 12.64 -18.66 28.41
CA LEU A 16 11.30 -19.25 28.53
C LEU A 16 11.04 -20.09 27.26
N THR A 17 11.16 -21.41 27.40
CA THR A 17 10.84 -22.40 26.35
C THR A 17 9.36 -22.77 26.42
N LEU A 18 8.58 -22.39 25.41
CA LEU A 18 7.21 -22.85 25.20
C LEU A 18 7.17 -23.94 24.13
N LEU A 19 6.60 -25.09 24.51
CA LEU A 19 6.41 -26.29 23.70
C LEU A 19 5.21 -26.12 22.76
N LEU A 20 5.44 -26.44 21.48
CA LEU A 20 4.44 -26.52 20.42
C LEU A 20 3.63 -27.82 20.54
N SER A 21 2.30 -27.71 20.59
CA SER A 21 1.38 -28.83 20.35
C SER A 21 0.64 -28.59 19.03
N GLY A 22 0.86 -29.50 18.08
CA GLY A 22 0.23 -29.49 16.76
C GLY A 22 -1.21 -30.01 16.78
N CYS A 23 -2.01 -29.50 15.85
CA CYS A 23 -3.31 -30.08 15.48
C CYS A 23 -3.29 -30.47 14.00
N LEU A 24 -3.62 -31.74 13.75
CA LEU A 24 -3.79 -32.38 12.45
C LEU A 24 -4.96 -31.75 11.67
N MET A 25 -4.77 -31.58 10.36
CA MET A 25 -5.86 -31.34 9.40
C MET A 25 -6.54 -32.66 8.99
N PRO A 26 -7.86 -32.66 8.73
CA PRO A 26 -8.50 -33.65 7.87
C PRO A 26 -8.58 -33.15 6.42
N GLN A 27 -8.16 -34.01 5.50
CA GLN A 27 -8.39 -33.90 4.05
C GLN A 27 -9.85 -34.19 3.73
N THR A 28 -10.43 -33.47 2.76
CA THR A 28 -11.68 -33.83 2.10
C THR A 28 -11.48 -34.04 0.61
N ASP A 29 -12.09 -35.13 0.16
CA ASP A 29 -11.90 -35.81 -1.10
C ASP A 29 -12.69 -35.22 -2.29
N ALA A 30 -12.08 -35.45 -3.45
CA ALA A 30 -12.66 -35.86 -4.74
C ALA A 30 -13.74 -35.01 -5.45
N ALA A 31 -13.31 -34.55 -6.61
CA ALA A 31 -14.06 -33.95 -7.70
C ALA A 31 -15.20 -34.84 -8.25
N ARG A 32 -16.30 -34.20 -8.65
CA ARG A 32 -17.32 -34.78 -9.54
C ARG A 32 -17.26 -34.12 -10.92
N THR A 33 -16.92 -34.92 -11.91
CA THR A 33 -16.95 -34.59 -13.34
C THR A 33 -18.38 -34.68 -13.86
N ALA A 34 -18.90 -33.59 -14.44
CA ALA A 34 -20.18 -33.58 -15.15
C ALA A 34 -19.94 -33.74 -16.66
N LEU A 35 -20.58 -34.75 -17.26
CA LEU A 35 -20.59 -35.02 -18.70
C LEU A 35 -21.71 -34.19 -19.37
N PHE A 36 -21.37 -33.42 -20.40
CA PHE A 36 -22.33 -32.73 -21.26
C PHE A 36 -22.49 -33.47 -22.59
N THR A 37 -23.73 -33.76 -22.94
CA THR A 37 -24.17 -34.36 -24.20
C THR A 37 -24.46 -33.25 -25.23
N PRO A 38 -23.96 -33.33 -26.48
CA PRO A 38 -24.29 -32.36 -27.51
C PRO A 38 -25.61 -32.71 -28.22
N THR A 39 -26.51 -31.73 -28.36
CA THR A 39 -27.73 -31.82 -29.16
C THR A 39 -27.49 -31.22 -30.55
N LEU A 40 -27.70 -32.02 -31.60
CA LEU A 40 -27.63 -31.60 -33.00
C LEU A 40 -28.94 -30.91 -33.41
N PHE A 41 -28.85 -29.73 -34.03
CA PHE A 41 -29.99 -29.07 -34.67
C PHE A 41 -29.86 -29.09 -36.20
N ALA A 42 -31.00 -29.33 -36.85
CA ALA A 42 -31.15 -29.53 -38.28
C ALA A 42 -31.11 -28.23 -39.10
N THR A 43 -30.51 -28.32 -40.28
CA THR A 43 -30.36 -27.26 -41.28
C THR A 43 -31.67 -27.05 -42.06
N ALA A 44 -32.20 -25.83 -42.06
CA ALA A 44 -33.29 -25.41 -42.95
C ALA A 44 -32.74 -24.57 -44.12
N THR A 45 -33.04 -25.00 -45.33
CA THR A 45 -32.71 -24.35 -46.61
C THR A 45 -33.64 -23.15 -46.84
N GLN A 46 -33.08 -21.97 -47.14
CA GLN A 46 -33.83 -20.79 -47.58
C GLN A 46 -33.40 -20.31 -48.96
N THR A 47 -34.41 -19.97 -49.76
CA THR A 47 -34.39 -19.49 -51.16
C THR A 47 -33.89 -18.03 -51.23
N PRO A 48 -33.22 -17.58 -52.32
CA PRO A 48 -32.63 -16.24 -52.38
C PRO A 48 -33.66 -15.14 -52.76
N VAL A 49 -33.55 -14.00 -52.07
CA VAL A 49 -34.31 -12.75 -52.30
C VAL A 49 -33.36 -11.71 -52.92
N PRO A 50 -33.81 -10.86 -53.87
CA PRO A 50 -32.95 -9.91 -54.60
C PRO A 50 -32.37 -8.76 -53.74
N PRO A 51 -31.24 -8.15 -54.16
CA PRO A 51 -30.48 -7.24 -53.32
C PRO A 51 -31.16 -5.87 -53.17
N THR A 52 -31.46 -5.52 -51.93
CA THR A 52 -31.77 -4.14 -51.53
C THR A 52 -30.47 -3.48 -51.09
N LEU A 53 -30.20 -2.26 -51.56
CA LEU A 53 -29.02 -1.45 -51.24
C LEU A 53 -29.07 -1.05 -49.75
N THR A 54 -28.33 -1.78 -48.92
CA THR A 54 -28.19 -1.51 -47.48
C THR A 54 -26.97 -0.62 -47.24
N ALA A 55 -27.19 0.46 -46.49
CA ALA A 55 -26.16 1.37 -46.01
C ALA A 55 -25.02 0.61 -45.29
N THR A 56 -23.78 1.01 -45.57
CA THR A 56 -22.57 0.51 -44.93
C THR A 56 -22.65 0.70 -43.42
N GLN A 57 -22.95 -0.39 -42.70
CA GLN A 57 -22.79 -0.44 -41.25
C GLN A 57 -21.30 -0.52 -40.93
N THR A 58 -20.80 0.50 -40.23
CA THR A 58 -19.49 0.49 -39.58
C THR A 58 -19.39 -0.74 -38.66
N PRO A 59 -18.28 -1.51 -38.69
CA PRO A 59 -18.13 -2.65 -37.80
C PRO A 59 -18.13 -2.18 -36.34
N THR A 60 -19.15 -2.55 -35.59
CA THR A 60 -19.14 -2.49 -34.13
C THR A 60 -18.10 -3.49 -33.65
N PHE A 61 -16.99 -2.99 -33.10
CA PHE A 61 -16.01 -3.83 -32.42
C PHE A 61 -16.68 -4.49 -31.21
N THR A 62 -16.93 -5.79 -31.29
CA THR A 62 -17.28 -6.62 -30.14
C THR A 62 -16.09 -6.60 -29.18
N ALA A 63 -16.24 -5.91 -28.06
CA ALA A 63 -15.25 -5.92 -27.00
C ALA A 63 -15.05 -7.37 -26.53
N ILE A 64 -13.82 -7.86 -26.65
CA ILE A 64 -13.39 -9.11 -26.04
C ILE A 64 -13.48 -8.91 -24.51
N PRO A 65 -14.23 -9.73 -23.76
CA PRO A 65 -14.21 -9.64 -22.30
C PRO A 65 -12.79 -9.95 -21.82
N SER A 66 -12.16 -8.97 -21.18
CA SER A 66 -10.86 -9.14 -20.52
C SER A 66 -10.95 -10.21 -19.43
N PRO A 67 -9.86 -10.97 -19.20
CA PRO A 67 -9.87 -12.06 -18.24
C PRO A 67 -10.07 -11.51 -16.82
N THR A 68 -11.16 -11.96 -16.19
CA THR A 68 -11.42 -12.02 -14.75
C THR A 68 -10.93 -10.83 -13.93
N SER A 69 -11.64 -9.70 -14.00
CA SER A 69 -11.43 -8.60 -13.06
C SER A 69 -11.83 -9.05 -11.66
N THR A 70 -10.86 -9.32 -10.79
CA THR A 70 -11.10 -9.20 -9.34
C THR A 70 -11.71 -7.82 -9.13
N PRO A 71 -12.85 -7.69 -8.43
CA PRO A 71 -13.47 -6.39 -8.22
C PRO A 71 -12.47 -5.45 -7.55
N GLU A 72 -12.36 -4.23 -8.08
CA GLU A 72 -11.45 -3.22 -7.56
C GLU A 72 -11.77 -2.95 -6.07
N PRO A 73 -10.76 -2.86 -5.20
CA PRO A 73 -10.98 -2.51 -3.80
C PRO A 73 -11.79 -1.22 -3.66
N ALA A 74 -12.74 -1.21 -2.72
CA ALA A 74 -13.54 -0.02 -2.45
C ALA A 74 -12.64 1.14 -2.01
N GLY A 75 -12.95 2.34 -2.50
CA GLY A 75 -12.18 3.55 -2.21
C GLY A 75 -11.00 3.79 -3.16
N CYS A 76 -10.75 2.94 -4.15
CA CYS A 76 -9.77 3.24 -5.18
C CYS A 76 -10.14 4.48 -6.00
N GLN A 77 -9.23 5.45 -6.03
CA GLN A 77 -9.36 6.66 -6.85
C GLN A 77 -8.00 7.01 -7.45
N LYS A 78 -7.98 7.24 -8.77
CA LYS A 78 -6.76 7.74 -9.41
C LYS A 78 -6.50 9.17 -8.95
N PRO A 79 -5.33 9.47 -8.36
CA PRO A 79 -5.00 10.82 -7.93
C PRO A 79 -4.75 11.78 -9.12
N PRO A 80 -4.89 13.10 -8.91
CA PRO A 80 -4.62 14.08 -9.95
C PRO A 80 -3.13 14.13 -10.32
N GLU A 81 -2.82 14.60 -11.52
CA GLU A 81 -1.46 14.85 -11.99
C GLU A 81 -1.02 16.30 -11.74
N ASP A 82 -1.36 16.83 -10.55
CA ASP A 82 -0.96 18.16 -10.10
C ASP A 82 0.18 18.05 -9.08
N TYR A 83 1.35 18.54 -9.44
CA TYR A 83 2.56 18.46 -8.63
C TYR A 83 2.94 19.82 -8.02
N THR A 84 2.03 20.79 -8.06
CA THR A 84 2.24 22.09 -7.41
C THR A 84 2.53 21.87 -5.92
N GLN A 85 3.62 22.44 -5.42
CA GLN A 85 3.98 22.34 -4.01
C GLN A 85 3.08 23.27 -3.17
N VAL A 86 2.67 22.77 -2.01
CA VAL A 86 1.86 23.48 -1.03
C VAL A 86 2.41 23.25 0.36
N GLU A 87 2.25 24.25 1.22
CA GLU A 87 2.56 24.13 2.64
C GLU A 87 1.35 23.61 3.41
N VAL A 88 1.57 22.62 4.26
CA VAL A 88 0.59 22.00 5.17
C VAL A 88 1.11 22.04 6.60
N ASN A 89 0.18 22.01 7.56
CA ASN A 89 0.50 22.01 8.99
C ASN A 89 1.51 23.12 9.41
N ASN A 90 1.39 24.30 8.79
CA ASN A 90 2.21 25.49 9.06
C ASN A 90 3.74 25.27 8.96
N GLY A 91 4.20 24.45 8.01
CA GLY A 91 5.64 24.37 7.70
C GLY A 91 6.12 23.16 6.90
N TRP A 92 5.27 22.15 6.68
CA TRP A 92 5.64 20.99 5.87
C TRP A 92 5.27 21.22 4.40
N THR A 93 6.16 20.89 3.47
CA THR A 93 5.85 20.96 2.04
C THR A 93 5.39 19.59 1.54
N ILE A 94 4.32 19.54 0.77
CA ILE A 94 3.91 18.38 -0.04
C ILE A 94 3.42 18.87 -1.42
N ASN A 95 3.21 17.98 -2.37
CA ASN A 95 2.57 18.37 -3.63
C ASN A 95 1.04 18.16 -3.58
N GLN A 96 0.31 18.85 -4.47
CA GLN A 96 -1.15 18.80 -4.56
C GLN A 96 -1.68 17.38 -4.78
N ARG A 97 -0.98 16.55 -5.55
CA ARG A 97 -1.29 15.12 -5.72
C ARG A 97 -1.32 14.39 -4.37
N THR A 98 -0.27 14.56 -3.56
CA THR A 98 -0.15 13.95 -2.24
C THR A 98 -1.24 14.45 -1.30
N LEU A 99 -1.51 15.77 -1.31
CA LEU A 99 -2.60 16.35 -0.51
C LEU A 99 -3.96 15.78 -0.91
N ALA A 100 -4.25 15.68 -2.22
CA ALA A 100 -5.51 15.10 -2.71
C ALA A 100 -5.68 13.64 -2.29
N MET A 101 -4.58 12.85 -2.29
CA MET A 101 -4.60 11.48 -1.79
C MET A 101 -4.85 11.41 -0.28
N LEU A 102 -4.24 12.31 0.51
CA LEU A 102 -4.48 12.38 1.96
C LEU A 102 -5.92 12.80 2.28
N THR A 103 -6.47 13.77 1.53
CA THR A 103 -7.88 14.17 1.66
C THR A 103 -8.81 13.01 1.36
N HIS A 104 -8.57 12.26 0.27
CA HIS A 104 -9.36 11.09 -0.05
C HIS A 104 -9.22 9.98 1.00
N ALA A 105 -8.00 9.72 1.49
CA ALA A 105 -7.77 8.79 2.59
C ALA A 105 -8.52 9.21 3.87
N GLN A 106 -8.58 10.51 4.17
CA GLN A 106 -9.32 11.04 5.31
C GLN A 106 -10.82 10.75 5.19
N GLU A 107 -11.39 10.88 3.99
CA GLU A 107 -12.80 10.56 3.71
C GLU A 107 -13.10 9.07 3.90
N LEU A 108 -12.20 8.19 3.46
CA LEU A 108 -12.33 6.74 3.65
C LEU A 108 -12.14 6.31 5.11
N TYR A 109 -11.23 6.96 5.83
CA TYR A 109 -10.89 6.63 7.20
C TYR A 109 -11.99 7.03 8.18
N GLY A 110 -12.49 8.27 8.10
CA GLY A 110 -13.58 8.78 8.95
C GLY A 110 -13.30 8.81 10.46
N GLY A 111 -12.06 8.54 10.89
CA GLY A 111 -11.65 8.47 12.30
C GLY A 111 -11.14 9.79 12.89
N GLU A 112 -10.54 9.73 14.07
CA GLU A 112 -10.20 10.92 14.89
C GLU A 112 -8.98 11.70 14.36
N ILE A 113 -8.08 11.02 13.65
CA ILE A 113 -6.78 11.58 13.23
C ILE A 113 -6.93 12.39 11.94
N GLU A 114 -6.55 13.68 11.96
CA GLU A 114 -6.63 14.57 10.80
C GLU A 114 -5.35 14.42 9.94
N ILE A 115 -5.35 13.45 9.02
CA ILE A 115 -4.18 13.06 8.21
C ILE A 115 -3.87 13.98 7.03
N SER A 116 -4.80 14.87 6.68
CA SER A 116 -4.56 15.97 5.73
C SER A 116 -4.15 17.27 6.41
N GLY A 117 -3.93 17.25 7.73
CA GLY A 117 -3.66 18.43 8.56
C GLY A 117 -2.67 18.14 9.68
N TYR A 118 -3.11 18.23 10.94
CA TYR A 118 -2.21 18.24 12.10
C TYR A 118 -1.34 16.99 12.23
N ALA A 119 -1.81 15.84 11.72
CA ALA A 119 -1.10 14.59 11.91
C ALA A 119 0.15 14.50 11.03
N ILE A 120 0.33 15.36 10.02
CA ILE A 120 1.55 15.40 9.21
C ILE A 120 2.71 15.87 10.09
N THR A 121 3.57 14.94 10.48
CA THR A 121 4.77 15.18 11.29
C THR A 121 6.03 15.35 10.46
N GLN A 122 5.99 14.93 9.19
CA GLN A 122 7.03 15.19 8.19
C GLN A 122 6.42 15.22 6.79
N GLY A 123 6.77 16.23 6.01
CA GLY A 123 6.36 16.37 4.60
C GLY A 123 7.37 15.82 3.60
N SER A 124 7.09 16.07 2.33
CA SER A 124 7.96 15.82 1.18
C SER A 124 9.02 16.92 1.02
N TYR A 125 9.98 16.72 0.11
CA TYR A 125 11.07 17.66 -0.21
C TYR A 125 11.88 18.12 1.02
N HIS A 126 12.02 17.28 2.04
CA HIS A 126 12.67 17.59 3.30
C HIS A 126 13.83 16.65 3.59
N ASP A 127 14.98 17.21 3.98
CA ASP A 127 16.16 16.45 4.38
C ASP A 127 16.26 16.40 5.91
N ASN A 128 15.92 15.24 6.49
CA ASN A 128 16.10 14.95 7.92
C ASN A 128 17.42 14.21 8.21
N GLY A 129 18.39 14.30 7.30
CA GLY A 129 19.66 13.60 7.37
C GLY A 129 19.48 12.08 7.22
N SER A 130 20.42 11.33 7.79
CA SER A 130 20.47 9.86 7.66
C SER A 130 19.22 9.13 8.19
N TYR A 131 18.46 9.77 9.08
CA TYR A 131 17.29 9.17 9.74
C TYR A 131 16.12 8.89 8.79
N SER A 132 16.03 9.62 7.68
CA SER A 132 14.97 9.43 6.68
C SER A 132 15.35 8.44 5.56
N PHE A 133 16.61 7.97 5.51
CA PHE A 133 17.14 7.20 4.38
C PHE A 133 16.96 7.89 3.01
N GLY A 134 16.72 9.21 3.00
CA GLY A 134 16.45 10.00 1.81
C GLY A 134 15.05 9.84 1.20
N THR A 135 14.12 9.11 1.83
CA THR A 135 12.78 8.87 1.26
C THR A 135 12.00 10.17 1.04
N HIS A 136 12.17 11.16 1.92
CA HIS A 136 11.50 12.46 1.84
C HIS A 136 12.20 13.50 0.97
N LEU A 137 13.29 13.16 0.27
CA LEU A 137 14.03 14.12 -0.57
C LEU A 137 13.26 14.52 -1.86
N GLY A 138 12.19 13.82 -2.18
CA GLY A 138 11.30 14.10 -3.31
C GLY A 138 9.85 14.32 -2.86
N GLY A 139 8.93 14.33 -3.83
CA GLY A 139 7.48 14.36 -3.60
C GLY A 139 6.94 13.05 -3.04
N GLY A 140 5.65 13.02 -2.70
CA GLY A 140 4.91 11.78 -2.43
C GLY A 140 5.12 11.12 -1.06
N ALA A 141 6.13 11.51 -0.28
CA ALA A 141 6.41 10.91 1.04
C ALA A 141 5.89 11.77 2.18
N VAL A 142 5.23 11.14 3.16
CA VAL A 142 4.74 11.77 4.39
C VAL A 142 4.87 10.84 5.59
N ASP A 143 5.13 11.42 6.76
CA ASP A 143 4.99 10.74 8.05
C ASP A 143 3.79 11.31 8.81
N LEU A 144 2.98 10.42 9.35
CA LEU A 144 1.72 10.72 10.01
C LEU A 144 1.75 10.26 11.46
N SER A 145 1.46 11.16 12.38
CA SER A 145 1.20 10.83 13.78
C SER A 145 0.01 9.88 13.91
N VAL A 146 0.15 8.92 14.83
CA VAL A 146 -0.94 8.03 15.26
C VAL A 146 -1.48 8.41 16.64
N MET A 147 -1.16 9.61 17.11
CA MET A 147 -1.55 10.10 18.43
C MET A 147 -2.72 11.06 18.35
N ARG A 148 -3.58 11.03 19.38
CA ARG A 148 -4.64 12.03 19.58
C ARG A 148 -4.04 13.43 19.67
N ARG A 149 -4.63 14.38 18.94
CA ARG A 149 -4.19 15.77 18.84
C ARG A 149 -3.89 16.38 20.21
N GLY A 150 -2.71 16.99 20.36
CA GLY A 150 -2.31 17.68 21.58
C GLY A 150 -1.98 16.75 22.75
N THR A 151 -1.85 15.44 22.53
CA THR A 151 -1.51 14.45 23.55
C THR A 151 -0.37 13.54 23.08
N TYR A 152 0.11 12.69 23.99
CA TYR A 152 1.02 11.58 23.67
C TYR A 152 0.30 10.22 23.69
N THR A 153 -1.03 10.22 23.55
CA THR A 153 -1.84 9.00 23.55
C THR A 153 -1.94 8.46 22.14
N VAL A 154 -1.33 7.30 21.90
CA VAL A 154 -1.48 6.54 20.65
C VAL A 154 -2.89 5.96 20.55
N LEU A 155 -3.55 6.16 19.42
CA LEU A 155 -4.86 5.59 19.10
C LEU A 155 -4.67 4.28 18.34
N TRP A 156 -4.38 3.20 19.07
CA TRP A 156 -4.02 1.90 18.46
C TRP A 156 -5.14 1.29 17.63
N GLU A 157 -6.38 1.46 18.06
CA GLU A 157 -7.58 1.01 17.36
C GLU A 157 -7.77 1.68 16.00
N GLU A 158 -7.22 2.88 15.81
CA GLU A 158 -7.35 3.66 14.58
C GLU A 158 -6.28 3.28 13.54
N VAL A 159 -5.16 2.64 13.94
CA VAL A 159 -4.01 2.37 13.06
C VAL A 159 -4.39 1.50 11.86
N GLU A 160 -5.08 0.38 12.09
CA GLU A 160 -5.41 -0.55 11.01
C GLU A 160 -6.48 0.02 10.05
N PRO A 161 -7.58 0.65 10.52
CA PRO A 161 -8.48 1.43 9.65
C PRO A 161 -7.74 2.49 8.83
N LEU A 162 -6.84 3.26 9.46
CA LEU A 162 -6.12 4.33 8.80
C LEU A 162 -5.15 3.80 7.72
N LEU A 163 -4.40 2.74 8.01
CA LEU A 163 -3.54 2.09 7.01
C LEU A 163 -4.33 1.58 5.81
N ARG A 164 -5.51 0.97 6.04
CA ARG A 164 -6.38 0.54 4.93
C ARG A 164 -6.85 1.71 4.07
N ALA A 165 -7.27 2.81 4.69
CA ALA A 165 -7.73 4.00 3.99
C ALA A 165 -6.61 4.63 3.15
N LEU A 166 -5.41 4.77 3.71
CA LEU A 166 -4.23 5.24 2.98
C LEU A 166 -3.91 4.35 1.78
N ARG A 167 -3.93 3.03 1.96
CA ARG A 167 -3.63 2.07 0.90
C ARG A 167 -4.66 2.10 -0.22
N ALA A 168 -5.95 2.18 0.12
CA ALA A 168 -7.02 2.33 -0.86
C ALA A 168 -6.93 3.68 -1.61
N ALA A 169 -6.52 4.75 -0.93
CA ALA A 169 -6.30 6.06 -1.55
C ALA A 169 -5.04 6.15 -2.42
N GLY A 170 -4.19 5.13 -2.39
CA GLY A 170 -3.06 5.00 -3.29
C GLY A 170 -1.68 5.10 -2.66
N PHE A 171 -1.56 5.05 -1.34
CA PHE A 171 -0.27 5.02 -0.67
C PHE A 171 0.23 3.58 -0.48
N ALA A 172 1.54 3.37 -0.61
CA ALA A 172 2.20 2.34 0.18
C ALA A 172 2.36 2.90 1.59
N ALA A 173 1.75 2.27 2.60
CA ALA A 173 1.72 2.79 3.96
C ALA A 173 2.03 1.71 4.99
N TRP A 174 2.88 2.05 5.95
CA TRP A 174 3.32 1.17 7.02
C TRP A 174 3.29 1.88 8.36
N LEU A 175 2.92 1.18 9.44
CA LEU A 175 3.25 1.63 10.77
C LEU A 175 4.77 1.48 10.98
N ARG A 176 5.38 2.48 11.61
CA ARG A 176 6.69 2.44 12.26
C ARG A 176 6.45 2.50 13.75
N GLU A 177 6.79 1.45 14.47
CA GLU A 177 6.71 1.40 15.92
C GLU A 177 7.88 2.15 16.58
N TYR A 178 7.75 2.38 17.88
CA TYR A 178 8.85 2.96 18.64
C TYR A 178 10.14 2.16 18.47
N GLY A 179 11.23 2.85 18.17
CA GLY A 179 12.54 2.22 18.02
C GLY A 179 12.74 1.40 16.72
N GLU A 180 11.75 1.31 15.83
CA GLU A 180 11.81 0.44 14.65
C GLU A 180 12.81 0.94 13.60
N VAL A 181 12.89 2.26 13.40
CA VAL A 181 13.76 2.87 12.39
C VAL A 181 15.17 3.09 12.95
N TYR A 182 15.26 3.53 14.20
CA TYR A 182 16.45 3.69 15.03
C TYR A 182 15.99 3.76 16.50
N ALA A 183 16.89 3.56 17.47
CA ALA A 183 16.55 3.30 18.88
C ALA A 183 15.48 4.23 19.51
N ASP A 184 15.45 5.51 19.13
CA ASP A 184 14.53 6.53 19.67
C ASP A 184 13.49 7.02 18.65
N SER A 185 13.30 6.33 17.52
CA SER A 185 12.32 6.75 16.51
C SER A 185 10.91 6.71 17.09
N ALA A 186 10.17 7.81 16.96
CA ALA A 186 8.78 7.89 17.41
C ALA A 186 7.86 6.98 16.58
N ILE A 187 6.76 6.55 17.16
CA ILE A 187 5.71 5.84 16.43
C ILE A 187 5.02 6.76 15.42
N HIS A 188 4.88 6.31 14.17
CA HIS A 188 4.21 7.05 13.10
C HIS A 188 3.79 6.09 11.98
N ILE A 189 2.92 6.52 11.09
CA ILE A 189 2.72 5.85 9.79
C ILE A 189 3.61 6.54 8.77
N HIS A 190 4.46 5.78 8.09
CA HIS A 190 5.19 6.23 6.91
C HIS A 190 4.38 5.88 5.67
N ALA A 191 4.13 6.85 4.79
CA ALA A 191 3.33 6.66 3.58
C ALA A 191 3.99 7.27 2.33
N ILE A 192 3.97 6.52 1.23
CA ILE A 192 4.55 6.90 -0.07
C ILE A 192 3.47 6.85 -1.15
N ALA A 193 3.24 7.96 -1.84
CA ALA A 193 2.26 8.10 -2.90
C ALA A 193 2.66 7.31 -4.15
N ILE A 194 1.95 6.22 -4.45
CA ILE A 194 2.25 5.35 -5.59
C ILE A 194 2.05 6.12 -6.91
N GLY A 195 3.05 6.03 -7.79
CA GLY A 195 3.03 6.68 -9.10
C GLY A 195 3.24 8.20 -9.07
N ASP A 196 3.64 8.78 -7.93
CA ASP A 196 4.13 10.15 -7.91
C ASP A 196 5.46 10.24 -8.71
N ARG A 197 5.53 11.13 -9.70
CA ARG A 197 6.72 11.25 -10.57
C ARG A 197 7.92 11.92 -9.91
N GLU A 198 7.70 12.54 -8.76
CA GLU A 198 8.72 13.30 -8.02
C GLU A 198 9.26 12.51 -6.82
N LEU A 199 8.91 11.23 -6.68
CA LEU A 199 9.49 10.35 -5.66
C LEU A 199 11.02 10.39 -5.69
N SER A 200 11.62 10.39 -4.50
CA SER A 200 13.04 10.12 -4.38
C SER A 200 13.36 8.68 -4.80
N ALA A 201 14.61 8.41 -5.18
CA ALA A 201 15.07 7.06 -5.49
C ALA A 201 14.85 6.09 -4.30
N ALA A 202 15.08 6.56 -3.08
CA ALA A 202 14.84 5.78 -1.86
C ALA A 202 13.35 5.46 -1.67
N ALA A 203 12.45 6.42 -1.89
CA ALA A 203 11.01 6.18 -1.80
C ALA A 203 10.54 5.19 -2.89
N GLN A 204 11.05 5.31 -4.12
CA GLN A 204 10.77 4.36 -5.19
C GLN A 204 11.24 2.94 -4.84
N ASP A 205 12.40 2.80 -4.18
CA ASP A 205 12.90 1.49 -3.73
C ASP A 205 12.00 0.87 -2.65
N GLN A 206 11.41 1.67 -1.75
CA GLN A 206 10.41 1.16 -0.79
C GLN A 206 9.12 0.67 -1.46
N LEU A 207 8.83 1.08 -2.70
CA LEU A 207 7.71 0.53 -3.47
C LEU A 207 8.08 -0.78 -4.14
N THR A 208 9.17 -0.77 -4.92
CA THR A 208 9.46 -1.82 -5.92
C THR A 208 10.70 -2.66 -5.65
N GLY A 209 11.52 -2.25 -4.68
CA GLY A 209 12.76 -2.92 -4.29
C GLY A 209 12.53 -4.29 -3.65
N PRO A 210 13.61 -4.99 -3.28
CA PRO A 210 13.52 -6.33 -2.69
C PRO A 210 12.71 -6.38 -1.38
N ALA A 211 12.74 -5.30 -0.59
CA ALA A 211 11.94 -5.13 0.63
C ALA A 211 10.67 -4.28 0.40
N GLY A 212 10.26 -4.10 -0.86
CA GLY A 212 9.23 -3.14 -1.23
C GLY A 212 7.79 -3.57 -0.92
N TYR A 213 6.91 -2.57 -0.91
CA TYR A 213 5.48 -2.68 -0.66
C TYR A 213 4.79 -3.76 -1.51
N PHE A 214 5.07 -3.76 -2.82
CA PHE A 214 4.40 -4.67 -3.75
C PHE A 214 4.80 -6.13 -3.55
N ARG A 215 5.85 -6.40 -2.76
CA ARG A 215 6.27 -7.75 -2.35
C ARG A 215 5.80 -8.11 -0.92
N GLY A 216 4.98 -7.27 -0.29
CA GLY A 216 4.43 -7.51 1.05
C GLY A 216 5.42 -7.26 2.20
N TYR A 217 6.45 -6.46 1.98
CA TYR A 217 7.49 -6.16 2.97
C TYR A 217 7.39 -4.72 3.50
N SER A 218 8.14 -4.44 4.56
CA SER A 218 8.10 -3.21 5.34
C SER A 218 8.67 -1.96 4.65
N GLY A 219 9.36 -2.11 3.52
CA GLY A 219 10.12 -1.02 2.87
C GLY A 219 11.44 -0.67 3.57
N LEU A 220 11.74 -1.25 4.74
CA LEU A 220 12.98 -0.96 5.47
C LEU A 220 14.18 -1.73 4.90
N PRO A 221 15.39 -1.14 4.97
CA PRO A 221 16.62 -1.85 4.67
C PRO A 221 16.77 -3.11 5.51
N PHE A 222 17.42 -4.12 4.95
CA PHE A 222 17.74 -5.37 5.62
C PHE A 222 19.21 -5.75 5.36
N PRO A 223 19.87 -6.50 6.26
CA PRO A 223 21.27 -6.87 6.08
C PRO A 223 21.51 -7.70 4.81
N ASP A 224 22.71 -7.60 4.24
CA ASP A 224 23.12 -8.42 3.10
C ASP A 224 22.97 -9.92 3.39
N GLY A 225 22.30 -10.64 2.49
CA GLY A 225 21.98 -12.07 2.66
C GLY A 225 20.90 -12.36 3.71
N GLY A 226 20.32 -11.33 4.34
CA GLY A 226 19.16 -11.43 5.20
C GLY A 226 17.84 -11.49 4.43
N THR A 227 16.74 -11.59 5.18
CA THR A 227 15.38 -11.57 4.63
C THR A 227 14.71 -10.24 4.96
N PRO A 228 14.00 -9.61 4.00
CA PRO A 228 13.18 -8.43 4.28
C PRO A 228 12.13 -8.70 5.36
N THR A 229 11.89 -7.70 6.22
CA THR A 229 10.83 -7.77 7.24
C THR A 229 9.45 -7.70 6.57
N PRO A 230 8.55 -8.67 6.81
CA PRO A 230 7.16 -8.62 6.32
C PRO A 230 6.38 -7.43 6.87
N ASP A 231 5.42 -6.94 6.10
CA ASP A 231 4.45 -5.96 6.58
C ASP A 231 3.45 -6.61 7.56
N ARG A 232 3.43 -6.11 8.80
CA ARG A 232 2.57 -6.63 9.88
C ARG A 232 1.07 -6.35 9.69
N TYR A 233 0.71 -5.41 8.81
CA TYR A 233 -0.68 -5.07 8.49
C TYR A 233 -1.15 -5.63 7.14
N GLY A 234 -0.41 -6.60 6.59
CA GLY A 234 -0.75 -7.27 5.34
C GLY A 234 -0.15 -6.58 4.11
N GLY A 235 -0.31 -7.21 2.95
CA GLY A 235 0.34 -6.78 1.71
C GLY A 235 -0.38 -5.67 0.95
N PRO A 236 -0.02 -5.47 -0.33
CA PRO A 236 -0.46 -4.35 -1.12
C PRO A 236 -1.97 -4.36 -1.40
N ILE A 237 -2.59 -3.18 -1.38
CA ILE A 237 -3.88 -2.94 -2.03
C ILE A 237 -3.57 -2.39 -3.42
N LEU A 238 -4.04 -3.07 -4.47
CA LEU A 238 -3.88 -2.61 -5.85
C LEU A 238 -5.21 -2.09 -6.41
N CYS A 239 -5.19 -0.82 -6.79
CA CYS A 239 -6.25 -0.21 -7.59
C CYS A 239 -5.99 -0.43 -9.09
N GLN A 240 -7.05 -0.38 -9.90
CA GLN A 240 -6.93 -0.62 -11.34
C GLN A 240 -5.98 0.38 -12.01
N TRP A 241 -6.03 1.66 -11.60
CA TRP A 241 -5.12 2.68 -12.13
C TRP A 241 -3.64 2.40 -11.81
N MET A 242 -3.32 1.71 -10.71
CA MET A 242 -1.95 1.30 -10.40
C MET A 242 -1.51 0.18 -11.35
N ILE A 243 -2.42 -0.75 -11.65
CA ILE A 243 -2.17 -1.83 -12.60
C ILE A 243 -1.93 -1.26 -14.00
N ASP A 244 -2.69 -0.25 -14.39
CA ASP A 244 -2.53 0.46 -15.67
C ASP A 244 -1.18 1.20 -15.76
N LEU A 245 -0.63 1.65 -14.62
CA LEU A 245 0.73 2.20 -14.50
C LEU A 245 1.83 1.13 -14.48
N GLY A 246 1.46 -0.16 -14.45
CA GLY A 246 2.39 -1.29 -14.49
C GLY A 246 2.73 -1.93 -13.14
N TYR A 247 2.12 -1.47 -12.04
CA TYR A 247 2.29 -2.10 -10.74
C TYR A 247 1.52 -3.43 -10.67
N ARG A 248 2.04 -4.38 -9.88
CA ARG A 248 1.48 -5.74 -9.69
C ARG A 248 1.68 -6.17 -8.24
N ASP A 249 0.85 -7.08 -7.74
CA ASP A 249 1.19 -7.84 -6.54
C ASP A 249 2.31 -8.83 -6.89
N LEU A 250 3.41 -8.79 -6.14
CA LEU A 250 4.64 -9.56 -6.38
C LEU A 250 4.93 -10.57 -5.25
N ARG A 251 3.94 -10.83 -4.39
CA ARG A 251 4.00 -11.83 -3.32
C ARG A 251 3.87 -13.26 -3.84
#